data_AF-A0AA50HVC0-F1
#
_entry.id   AF-A0AA50HVC0-F1
#
_cell.length_a   1.000
_cell.length_b   1.000
_cell.length_c   1.000
_cell.angle_alpha   90.00
_cell.angle_beta   90.00
_cell.angle_gamma   90.00
#
_symmetry.space_group_name_H-M   'P 1'
#
loop_
_entity.id
_entity.type
_entity.pdbx_description
1 polymer ?
#
loop_
_entity_poly.entity_id
_entity_poly.type
_entity_poly.pdbx_seq_one_letter_code
_entity_poly.pdbx_strand_id
1 'polypeptide(L)'
;MRSARVGSLREDIGQRVDKEVTPRFVELGQVSAIRTEPEIAYRSNQGVTRQRQQTKVFKLVSTYDKVAVKNAIRAAYRQVFERDLEPYIINSEFTALESKLSNNEINVKEFIEGLGTSELYMKEFYAPYPNTKVIEMGTKHFLGRAPSIKRKSSSITKFWPAKG
;
A
#
# COMPACT_ATOMS: atom_id res chain seq x y z
N MET A 1 85.36 2.02 -33.97
CA MET A 1 84.18 2.89 -33.76
C MET A 1 83.13 2.61 -34.82
N ARG A 2 81.90 2.24 -34.44
CA ARG A 2 80.73 2.32 -35.32
C ARG A 2 79.58 2.93 -34.52
N SER A 3 79.31 4.21 -34.79
CA SER A 3 78.23 5.01 -34.23
C SER A 3 76.89 4.47 -34.73
N ALA A 4 75.97 4.15 -33.80
CA ALA A 4 74.57 3.91 -34.14
C ALA A 4 73.88 5.25 -34.41
N ARG A 5 73.17 5.34 -35.54
CA ARG A 5 72.47 6.56 -36.00
C ARG A 5 71.32 6.90 -35.07
N VAL A 6 71.14 8.19 -34.77
CA VAL A 6 70.16 8.78 -33.82
C VAL A 6 68.68 8.63 -34.26
N GLY A 7 68.36 7.70 -35.16
CA GLY A 7 67.01 7.49 -35.70
C GLY A 7 66.42 6.10 -35.47
N SER A 8 67.02 5.25 -34.63
CA SER A 8 66.58 3.86 -34.43
C SER A 8 65.94 3.59 -33.06
N LEU A 9 65.40 4.60 -32.37
CA LEU A 9 64.47 4.33 -31.27
C LEU A 9 63.09 4.04 -31.86
N ARG A 10 62.63 2.79 -31.75
CA ARG A 10 61.21 2.45 -31.94
C ARG A 10 60.40 3.25 -30.91
N GLU A 11 59.31 3.89 -31.33
CA GLU A 11 58.37 4.62 -30.45
C GLU A 11 57.82 3.72 -29.32
N ASP A 12 57.91 2.40 -29.52
CA ASP A 12 57.49 1.35 -28.60
C ASP A 12 58.40 1.21 -27.36
N ILE A 13 59.61 1.81 -27.35
CA ILE A 13 60.56 1.69 -26.24
C ILE A 13 60.31 2.82 -25.24
N GLY A 14 59.38 2.60 -24.31
CA GLY A 14 59.16 3.47 -23.15
C GLY A 14 57.73 3.90 -22.89
N GLN A 15 56.77 3.44 -23.70
CA GLN A 15 55.36 3.72 -23.43
C GLN A 15 54.96 2.99 -22.14
N ARG A 16 54.81 3.73 -21.04
CA ARG A 16 54.19 3.21 -19.82
C ARG A 16 52.78 2.82 -20.19
N VAL A 17 52.53 1.52 -20.30
CA VAL A 17 51.18 0.98 -20.36
C VAL A 17 50.63 1.15 -18.95
N ASP A 18 50.05 2.32 -18.68
CA ASP A 18 49.23 2.52 -17.50
C ASP A 18 48.06 1.54 -17.65
N LYS A 19 48.16 0.39 -16.96
CA LYS A 19 47.04 -0.56 -16.91
C LYS A 19 45.85 0.21 -16.36
N GLU A 20 44.78 0.29 -17.14
CA GLU A 20 43.51 0.80 -16.64
C GLU A 20 43.02 -0.15 -15.55
N VAL A 21 43.38 0.14 -14.29
CA VAL A 21 42.93 -0.64 -13.14
C VAL A 21 41.51 -0.20 -12.83
N THR A 22 40.57 -1.13 -12.91
CA THR A 22 39.21 -0.89 -12.44
C THR A 22 39.24 -0.47 -10.98
N PRO A 23 38.66 0.68 -10.62
CA PRO A 23 38.75 1.15 -9.25
C PRO A 23 37.96 0.21 -8.32
N ARG A 24 38.50 -0.04 -7.12
CA ARG A 24 37.98 -1.03 -6.15
C ARG A 24 36.48 -0.89 -5.82
N PHE A 25 35.94 0.33 -5.84
CA PHE A 25 34.51 0.54 -5.60
C PHE A 25 33.62 -0.04 -6.71
N VAL A 26 34.14 -0.12 -7.95
CA VAL A 26 33.46 -0.76 -9.08
C VAL A 26 33.46 -2.27 -8.91
N GLU A 27 34.58 -2.84 -8.48
CA GLU A 27 34.70 -4.29 -8.20
C GLU A 27 33.71 -4.72 -7.10
N LEU A 28 33.58 -3.93 -6.03
CA LEU A 28 32.66 -4.19 -4.94
C LEU A 28 31.18 -3.96 -5.31
N GLY A 29 30.92 -3.17 -6.37
CA GLY A 29 29.57 -2.88 -6.88
C GLY A 29 29.10 -3.85 -7.96
N GLN A 30 30.01 -4.67 -8.52
CA GLN A 30 29.68 -5.63 -9.55
C GLN A 30 28.95 -6.85 -8.96
N VAL A 31 28.01 -7.37 -9.73
CA VAL A 31 27.31 -8.61 -9.40
C VAL A 31 28.26 -9.79 -9.62
N SER A 32 28.50 -10.58 -8.57
CA SER A 32 29.51 -11.64 -8.56
C SER A 32 29.17 -12.89 -9.38
N ALA A 33 27.93 -13.07 -9.83
CA ALA A 33 27.47 -14.28 -10.52
C ALA A 33 26.53 -13.97 -11.69
N ILE A 34 26.53 -14.83 -12.71
CA ILE A 34 25.56 -14.80 -13.80
C ILE A 34 24.18 -15.08 -13.20
N ARG A 35 23.29 -14.09 -13.24
CA ARG A 35 21.95 -14.22 -12.70
C ARG A 35 21.02 -14.79 -13.75
N THR A 36 20.36 -15.87 -13.41
CA THR A 36 19.26 -16.41 -14.22
C THR A 36 17.99 -15.58 -14.00
N GLU A 37 17.11 -15.53 -14.99
CA GLU A 37 15.85 -14.79 -14.92
C GLU A 37 14.98 -15.15 -13.68
N PRO A 38 14.87 -16.44 -13.26
CA PRO A 38 14.16 -16.80 -12.03
C PRO A 38 14.79 -16.22 -10.75
N GLU A 39 16.12 -16.15 -10.69
CA GLU A 39 16.83 -15.57 -9.54
C GLU A 39 16.60 -14.06 -9.45
N ILE A 40 16.59 -13.36 -10.60
CA ILE A 40 16.28 -11.93 -10.68
C ILE A 40 14.85 -11.68 -10.20
N ALA A 41 13.90 -12.50 -10.65
CA ALA A 41 12.50 -12.40 -10.24
C ALA A 41 12.32 -12.64 -8.73
N TYR A 42 12.96 -13.68 -8.19
CA TYR A 42 12.93 -13.97 -6.76
C TYR A 42 13.43 -12.80 -5.93
N ARG A 43 14.60 -12.25 -6.27
CA ARG A 43 15.21 -11.12 -5.55
C ARG A 43 14.44 -9.83 -5.71
N SER A 44 13.88 -9.56 -6.90
CA SER A 44 13.02 -8.40 -7.12
C SER A 44 11.73 -8.47 -6.28
N ASN A 45 11.25 -9.67 -5.98
CA ASN A 45 10.06 -9.91 -5.18
C ASN A 45 10.35 -10.08 -3.67
N GLN A 46 11.61 -9.98 -3.24
CA GLN A 46 11.97 -9.99 -1.82
C GLN A 46 11.53 -8.70 -1.13
N GLY A 47 11.24 -8.82 0.17
CA GLY A 47 10.85 -7.70 1.02
C GLY A 47 9.33 -7.54 1.13
N VAL A 48 8.91 -6.35 1.53
CA VAL A 48 7.48 -6.05 1.71
C VAL A 48 6.87 -5.64 0.37
N THR A 49 5.64 -6.08 0.11
CA THR A 49 4.95 -5.84 -1.16
C THR A 49 4.92 -4.37 -1.56
N ARG A 50 5.21 -4.07 -2.83
CA ARG A 50 5.13 -2.71 -3.41
C ARG A 50 3.76 -2.04 -3.22
N GLN A 51 2.69 -2.83 -3.06
CA GLN A 51 1.36 -2.35 -2.70
C GLN A 51 1.39 -1.43 -1.48
N ARG A 52 2.25 -1.69 -0.48
CA ARG A 52 2.38 -0.80 0.69
C ARG A 52 2.90 0.59 0.36
N GLN A 53 3.73 0.74 -0.67
CA GLN A 53 4.29 2.02 -1.10
C GLN A 53 3.31 2.80 -2.00
N GLN A 54 2.36 2.11 -2.63
CA GLN A 54 1.40 2.69 -3.57
C GLN A 54 0.02 2.98 -2.95
N THR A 55 -0.10 2.93 -1.62
CA THR A 55 -1.37 3.26 -0.95
C THR A 55 -1.59 4.77 -0.91
N LYS A 56 -2.73 5.22 -1.42
CA LYS A 56 -3.17 6.62 -1.31
C LYS A 56 -3.97 6.80 -0.02
N VAL A 57 -3.51 7.69 0.85
CA VAL A 57 -4.25 8.07 2.06
C VAL A 57 -5.20 9.21 1.73
N PHE A 58 -6.51 8.98 1.92
CA PHE A 58 -7.52 10.02 1.76
C PHE A 58 -7.68 10.78 3.07
N LYS A 59 -7.35 12.07 3.06
CA LYS A 59 -7.54 12.98 4.19
C LYS A 59 -8.46 14.12 3.76
N LEU A 60 -9.60 14.26 4.42
CA LEU A 60 -10.50 15.38 4.20
C LEU A 60 -10.10 16.51 5.16
N VAL A 61 -9.40 17.52 4.63
CA VAL A 61 -8.98 18.70 5.40
C VAL A 61 -10.02 19.83 5.28
N SER A 62 -10.69 19.91 4.14
CA SER A 62 -11.70 20.92 3.85
C SER A 62 -12.83 20.32 3.03
N THR A 63 -14.06 20.79 3.28
CA THR A 63 -15.28 20.42 2.56
C THR A 63 -15.61 21.36 1.39
N TYR A 64 -14.82 22.42 1.20
CA TYR A 64 -15.00 23.36 0.07
C TYR A 64 -14.68 22.68 -1.27
N ASP A 65 -13.67 21.83 -1.29
CA ASP A 65 -13.37 21.01 -2.47
C ASP A 65 -14.36 19.83 -2.54
N LYS A 66 -15.43 20.02 -3.33
CA LYS A 66 -16.44 18.99 -3.56
C LYS A 66 -15.88 17.75 -4.24
N VAL A 67 -14.79 17.86 -5.00
CA VAL A 67 -14.14 16.71 -5.63
C VAL A 67 -13.41 15.89 -4.57
N ALA A 68 -12.71 16.53 -3.63
CA ALA A 68 -12.11 15.84 -2.49
C ALA A 68 -13.15 15.13 -1.62
N VAL A 69 -14.29 15.78 -1.34
CA VAL A 69 -15.41 15.18 -0.60
C VAL A 69 -15.92 13.92 -1.32
N LYS A 70 -16.24 14.03 -2.62
CA LYS A 70 -16.73 12.89 -3.41
C LYS A 70 -15.71 11.74 -3.46
N ASN A 71 -14.43 12.06 -3.58
CA ASN A 71 -13.36 11.06 -3.56
C ASN A 71 -13.24 10.37 -2.20
N ALA A 72 -13.38 11.11 -1.09
CA ALA A 72 -13.37 10.56 0.26
C ALA A 72 -14.58 9.64 0.49
N ILE A 73 -15.78 10.05 0.06
CA ILE A 73 -17.00 9.24 0.13
C ILE A 73 -16.82 7.92 -0.64
N ARG A 74 -16.36 8.00 -1.90
CA ARG A 74 -16.12 6.80 -2.71
C ARG A 74 -15.05 5.89 -2.09
N ALA A 75 -13.98 6.47 -1.54
CA ALA A 75 -12.94 5.70 -0.86
C ALA A 75 -13.46 5.01 0.40
N ALA A 76 -14.33 5.68 1.16
CA ALA A 76 -14.98 5.11 2.34
C ALA A 76 -15.88 3.92 1.99
N TYR A 77 -16.68 4.01 0.92
CA TYR A 77 -17.47 2.87 0.45
C TYR A 77 -16.60 1.68 0.06
N ARG A 78 -15.53 1.90 -0.70
CA ARG A 78 -14.57 0.84 -1.07
C ARG A 78 -13.87 0.21 0.14
N GLN A 79 -13.62 1.00 1.19
CA GLN A 79 -12.95 0.52 2.40
C GLN A 79 -13.89 -0.32 3.28
N VAL A 80 -15.15 0.09 3.40
CA VAL A 80 -16.13 -0.55 4.30
C VAL A 80 -16.83 -1.74 3.64
N PHE A 81 -17.21 -1.61 2.36
CA PHE A 81 -17.95 -2.63 1.61
C PHE A 81 -17.07 -3.45 0.66
N GLU A 82 -15.77 -3.20 0.64
CA GLU A 82 -14.79 -3.84 -0.25
C GLU A 82 -15.04 -3.64 -1.77
N ARG A 83 -16.06 -2.85 -2.15
CA ARG A 83 -16.47 -2.57 -3.54
C ARG A 83 -17.01 -1.16 -3.72
N ASP A 84 -17.15 -0.74 -4.98
CA ASP A 84 -17.97 0.43 -5.32
C ASP A 84 -19.46 0.05 -5.15
N LEU A 85 -20.24 0.92 -4.49
CA LEU A 85 -21.69 0.72 -4.35
C LEU A 85 -22.45 1.20 -5.59
N GLU A 86 -23.55 0.53 -5.88
CA GLU A 86 -24.41 0.87 -7.01
C GLU A 86 -25.25 2.12 -6.69
N PRO A 87 -25.50 3.02 -7.67
CA PRO A 87 -26.15 4.30 -7.40
C PRO A 87 -27.52 4.21 -6.71
N TYR A 88 -28.30 3.16 -6.99
CA TYR A 88 -29.62 3.00 -6.35
C TYR A 88 -29.51 2.72 -4.85
N ILE A 89 -28.47 1.99 -4.41
CA ILE A 89 -28.21 1.67 -3.00
C ILE A 89 -27.79 2.94 -2.26
N ILE A 90 -26.91 3.73 -2.89
CA ILE A 90 -26.43 5.00 -2.34
C ILE A 90 -27.61 5.96 -2.16
N ASN A 91 -28.44 6.09 -3.19
CA ASN A 91 -29.57 7.01 -3.18
C ASN A 91 -30.63 6.62 -2.13
N SER A 92 -30.83 5.32 -1.87
CA SER A 92 -31.81 4.86 -0.88
C SER A 92 -31.33 4.98 0.56
N GLU A 93 -30.07 4.62 0.85
CA GLU A 93 -29.60 4.48 2.24
C GLU A 93 -28.64 5.59 2.70
N PHE A 94 -27.87 6.20 1.78
CA PHE A 94 -26.72 7.03 2.17
C PHE A 94 -26.80 8.51 1.76
N THR A 95 -27.83 8.93 1.00
CA THR A 95 -28.02 10.32 0.57
C THR A 95 -27.94 11.34 1.72
N ALA A 96 -28.55 11.00 2.86
CA ALA A 96 -28.52 11.86 4.04
C ALA A 96 -27.11 11.98 4.64
N LEU A 97 -26.36 10.87 4.70
CA LEU A 97 -24.99 10.85 5.22
C LEU A 97 -24.01 11.58 4.31
N GLU A 98 -24.14 11.42 2.98
CA GLU A 98 -23.34 12.17 2.01
C GLU A 98 -23.58 13.68 2.11
N SER A 99 -24.84 14.08 2.29
CA SER A 99 -25.22 15.49 2.44
C SER A 99 -24.63 16.10 3.72
N LYS A 100 -24.75 15.39 4.85
CA LYS A 100 -24.16 15.80 6.12
C LYS A 100 -22.64 15.97 6.05
N LEU A 101 -21.94 15.02 5.41
CA LEU A 101 -20.49 15.12 5.24
C LEU A 101 -20.11 16.28 4.30
N SER A 102 -20.89 16.49 3.24
CA SER A 102 -20.69 17.58 2.28
C SER A 102 -20.92 18.97 2.87
N ASN A 103 -21.81 19.08 3.86
CA ASN A 103 -22.13 20.31 4.59
C ASN A 103 -21.23 20.54 5.81
N ASN A 104 -20.28 19.64 6.07
CA ASN A 104 -19.44 19.68 7.27
C ASN A 104 -20.24 19.58 8.59
N GLU A 105 -21.41 18.94 8.54
CA GLU A 105 -22.24 18.65 9.72
C GLU A 105 -21.69 17.45 10.50
N ILE A 106 -21.02 16.53 9.81
CA ILE A 106 -20.40 15.35 10.39
C ILE A 106 -18.95 15.20 9.94
N ASN A 107 -18.15 14.55 10.78
CA ASN A 107 -16.77 14.21 10.47
C ASN A 107 -16.67 12.88 9.68
N VAL A 108 -15.52 12.64 9.05
CA VAL A 108 -15.24 11.36 8.35
C VAL A 108 -15.40 10.16 9.29
N LYS A 109 -15.04 10.31 10.57
CA LYS A 109 -15.24 9.26 11.58
C LYS A 109 -16.72 8.88 11.74
N GLU A 110 -17.57 9.89 11.89
CA GLU A 110 -19.02 9.71 12.06
C GLU A 110 -19.67 9.19 10.78
N PHE A 111 -19.15 9.60 9.62
CA PHE A 111 -19.56 9.03 8.35
C PHE A 111 -19.25 7.52 8.28
N ILE A 112 -18.02 7.11 8.63
CA ILE A 112 -17.62 5.68 8.68
C ILE A 112 -18.44 4.90 9.71
N GLU A 113 -18.74 5.51 10.87
CA GLU A 113 -19.61 4.92 11.88
C GLU A 113 -21.03 4.69 11.33
N GLY A 114 -21.60 5.69 10.65
CA GLY A 114 -22.91 5.58 9.99
C GLY A 114 -22.96 4.48 8.93
N LEU A 115 -21.85 4.25 8.19
CA LEU A 115 -21.76 3.11 7.26
C LEU A 115 -21.73 1.78 7.99
N GLY A 116 -20.98 1.67 9.10
CA GLY A 116 -20.86 0.45 9.87
C GLY A 116 -22.13 0.04 10.64
N THR A 117 -22.98 1.01 10.98
CA THR A 117 -24.28 0.77 11.63
C THR A 117 -25.45 0.68 10.65
N SER A 118 -25.18 0.78 9.34
CA SER A 118 -26.23 0.69 8.32
C SER A 118 -26.80 -0.72 8.20
N GLU A 119 -28.07 -0.80 7.77
CA GLU A 119 -28.70 -2.10 7.50
C GLU A 119 -27.99 -2.86 6.39
N LEU A 120 -27.48 -2.16 5.36
CA LEU A 120 -26.69 -2.77 4.30
C LEU A 120 -25.45 -3.51 4.85
N TYR A 121 -24.69 -2.85 5.74
CA TYR A 121 -23.51 -3.47 6.35
C TYR A 121 -23.88 -4.72 7.17
N MET A 122 -24.99 -4.65 7.89
CA MET A 122 -25.52 -5.80 8.63
C MET A 122 -25.91 -6.95 7.68
N LYS A 123 -26.61 -6.67 6.58
CA LYS A 123 -27.03 -7.68 5.59
C LYS A 123 -25.84 -8.34 4.89
N GLU A 124 -24.79 -7.59 4.59
CA GLU A 124 -23.62 -8.11 3.86
C GLU A 124 -22.59 -8.80 4.75
N PHE A 125 -22.27 -8.23 5.92
CA PHE A 125 -21.12 -8.67 6.72
C PHE A 125 -21.48 -9.22 8.10
N TYR A 126 -22.73 -9.08 8.55
CA TYR A 126 -23.19 -9.62 9.83
C TYR A 126 -24.07 -10.87 9.65
N ALA A 127 -25.19 -10.75 8.95
CA ALA A 127 -26.20 -11.80 8.82
C ALA A 127 -25.70 -13.14 8.25
N PRO A 128 -24.82 -13.17 7.22
CA PRO A 128 -24.41 -14.44 6.60
C PRO A 128 -23.25 -15.14 7.32
N TYR A 129 -22.64 -14.51 8.34
CA TYR A 129 -21.39 -14.97 8.91
C TYR A 129 -21.47 -15.19 10.44
N PRO A 130 -20.72 -16.16 10.98
CA PRO A 130 -20.64 -16.35 12.43
C PRO A 130 -19.86 -15.19 13.09
N ASN A 131 -20.13 -14.93 14.37
CA ASN A 131 -19.52 -13.83 15.13
C ASN A 131 -17.98 -13.73 15.02
N THR A 132 -17.27 -14.85 14.93
CA THR A 132 -15.81 -14.86 14.74
C THR A 132 -15.39 -14.20 13.43
N LYS A 133 -16.11 -14.49 12.34
CA LYS A 133 -15.85 -13.94 11.01
C LYS A 133 -16.29 -12.48 10.92
N VAL A 134 -17.41 -12.13 11.55
CA VAL A 134 -17.85 -10.74 11.71
C VAL A 134 -16.76 -9.89 12.38
N ILE A 135 -16.16 -10.39 13.47
CA ILE A 135 -15.09 -9.67 14.18
C ILE A 135 -13.87 -9.51 13.27
N GLU A 136 -13.48 -10.55 12.53
CA GLU A 136 -12.38 -10.49 11.57
C GLU A 136 -12.63 -9.41 10.50
N MET A 137 -13.81 -9.44 9.86
CA MET A 137 -14.22 -8.47 8.85
C MET A 137 -14.29 -7.05 9.41
N GLY A 138 -14.89 -6.85 10.59
CA GLY A 138 -14.93 -5.54 11.24
C GLY A 138 -13.53 -5.00 11.53
N THR A 139 -12.62 -5.82 12.06
CA THR A 139 -11.23 -5.38 12.27
C THR A 139 -10.50 -5.07 10.96
N LYS A 140 -10.82 -5.78 9.88
CA LYS A 140 -10.29 -5.50 8.54
C LYS A 140 -10.80 -4.17 8.00
N HIS A 141 -12.12 -3.93 8.01
CA HIS A 141 -12.73 -2.74 7.41
C HIS A 141 -12.38 -1.46 8.19
N PHE A 142 -12.52 -1.48 9.51
CA PHE A 142 -12.39 -0.27 10.34
C PHE A 142 -10.97 -0.04 10.88
N LEU A 143 -10.17 -1.10 11.06
CA LEU A 143 -8.80 -0.97 11.60
C LEU A 143 -7.72 -1.36 10.59
N GLY A 144 -8.06 -1.86 9.41
CA GLY A 144 -7.11 -2.22 8.36
C GLY A 144 -6.19 -3.39 8.72
N ARG A 145 -6.58 -4.24 9.69
CA ARG A 145 -5.71 -5.32 10.19
C ARG A 145 -6.50 -6.50 10.73
N ALA A 146 -5.88 -7.68 10.66
CA ALA A 146 -6.42 -8.89 11.28
C ALA A 146 -6.46 -8.77 12.82
N PRO A 147 -7.34 -9.53 13.50
CA PRO A 147 -7.38 -9.56 14.94
C PRO A 147 -6.04 -10.07 15.50
N SER A 148 -5.39 -9.29 16.35
CA SER A 148 -4.19 -9.73 17.05
C SER A 148 -4.55 -10.82 18.06
N ILE A 149 -4.27 -12.08 17.69
CA ILE A 149 -4.57 -13.29 18.45
C ILE A 149 -3.75 -13.31 19.76
N LYS A 150 -4.47 -13.22 20.89
CA LYS A 150 -4.21 -13.89 22.18
C LYS A 150 -4.97 -13.27 23.37
N ARG A 151 -5.34 -11.98 23.33
CA ARG A 151 -5.99 -11.33 24.49
C ARG A 151 -7.30 -10.60 24.19
N LYS A 152 -7.55 -10.20 22.93
CA LYS A 152 -8.71 -9.37 22.55
C LYS A 152 -9.92 -10.15 22.02
N SER A 153 -9.73 -11.35 21.46
CA SER A 153 -10.84 -12.17 20.97
C SER A 153 -11.81 -12.52 22.11
N SER A 154 -11.32 -13.04 23.24
CA SER A 154 -12.17 -13.34 24.40
C SER A 154 -12.89 -12.14 25.01
N SER A 155 -12.37 -10.91 24.86
CA SER A 155 -13.05 -9.71 25.36
C SER A 155 -14.16 -9.25 24.40
N ILE A 156 -13.92 -9.29 23.08
CA ILE A 156 -14.90 -8.86 22.08
C ILE A 156 -16.07 -9.85 22.01
N THR A 157 -15.81 -11.16 22.05
CA THR A 157 -16.88 -12.18 22.02
C THR A 157 -17.79 -12.12 23.26
N LYS A 158 -17.31 -11.57 24.39
CA LYS A 158 -18.14 -11.35 25.59
C LYS A 158 -18.97 -10.06 25.53
N PHE A 159 -18.51 -9.06 24.78
CA PHE A 159 -19.15 -7.74 24.75
C PHE A 159 -20.23 -7.63 23.67
N TRP A 160 -20.04 -8.28 22.52
CA TRP A 160 -20.96 -8.21 21.39
C TRP A 160 -22.36 -8.83 21.62
N PRO A 161 -22.50 -10.02 22.22
CA PRO A 161 -23.83 -10.60 22.45
C PRO A 161 -24.68 -9.83 23.49
N ALA A 162 -24.07 -8.92 24.25
CA ALA A 162 -24.78 -8.13 25.26
C ALA A 162 -25.38 -6.81 24.74
N LYS A 163 -25.08 -6.43 23.49
CA LYS A 163 -25.47 -5.14 22.90
C LYS A 163 -25.97 -5.24 21.45
N GLY A 164 -26.26 -6.46 20.98
CA GLY A 164 -26.80 -6.70 19.64
C GLY A 164 -28.13 -5.99 19.42
#